data_AF-A0A7S2N3Q5-F1
#
_entry.id   AF-A0A7S2N3Q5-F1
#
_cell.length_a   1.000
_cell.length_b   1.000
_cell.length_c   1.000
_cell.angle_alpha   90.00
_cell.angle_beta   90.00
_cell.angle_gamma   90.00
#
_symmetry.space_group_name_H-M   'P 1'
#
loop_
_entity.id
_entity.type
_entity.pdbx_description
1 polymer ?
#
loop_
_entity_poly.entity_id
_entity_poly.type
_entity_poly.pdbx_seq_one_letter_code
_entity_poly.pdbx_strand_id
1 'polypeptide(L)'
;VISVSRLDRDTSGVLVAATSPAGAECLTEQFRGRTVSKRYLALCVGRLEPSAGEVNARLYISGFSEKYRAYVSPKGKEACTRYEVLRHLAVCPAPAAPMA
;
A
#
# COMPACT_ATOMS: atom_id res chain seq x y z
N VAL A 1 10.80 -21.98 3.39
CA VAL A 1 10.15 -20.84 2.69
C VAL A 1 10.84 -19.57 3.12
N ILE A 2 11.27 -18.73 2.19
CA ILE A 2 12.05 -17.51 2.41
C ILE A 2 11.18 -16.32 2.01
N SER A 3 10.99 -15.37 2.93
CA SER A 3 10.20 -14.17 2.68
C SER A 3 10.99 -13.16 1.83
N VAL A 4 10.38 -12.66 0.76
CA VAL A 4 10.96 -11.65 -0.15
C VAL A 4 10.18 -10.33 -0.14
N SER A 5 8.96 -10.37 0.36
CA SER A 5 8.04 -9.24 0.43
C SER A 5 7.15 -9.38 1.65
N ARG A 6 6.45 -8.31 2.02
CA ARG A 6 5.49 -8.32 3.12
C ARG A 6 4.23 -7.56 2.74
N LEU A 7 3.14 -7.94 3.39
CA LEU A 7 1.90 -7.17 3.49
C LEU A 7 1.76 -6.66 4.93
N ASP A 8 1.06 -5.54 5.11
CA ASP A 8 0.70 -5.06 6.44
C ASP A 8 -0.38 -5.95 7.06
N ARG A 9 -0.44 -5.99 8.41
CA ARG A 9 -1.29 -6.92 9.17
C ARG A 9 -2.76 -6.94 8.72
N ASP A 10 -3.32 -5.77 8.46
CA ASP A 10 -4.73 -5.60 8.06
C ASP A 10 -4.91 -5.49 6.53
N THR A 11 -3.84 -5.69 5.76
CA THR A 11 -3.91 -5.76 4.30
C THR A 11 -4.08 -7.20 3.87
N SER A 12 -5.10 -7.49 3.06
CA SER A 12 -5.28 -8.78 2.41
C SER A 12 -4.67 -8.78 1.01
N GLY A 13 -4.46 -9.97 0.43
CA GLY A 13 -4.09 -10.11 -0.97
C GLY A 13 -2.95 -11.09 -1.21
N VAL A 14 -2.20 -10.83 -2.29
CA VAL A 14 -1.17 -11.74 -2.80
C VAL A 14 0.15 -11.51 -2.07
N LEU A 15 0.73 -12.60 -1.55
CA LEU A 15 2.08 -12.64 -0.99
C LEU A 15 2.93 -13.62 -1.80
N VAL A 16 4.16 -13.24 -2.11
CA VAL A 16 5.13 -14.09 -2.81
C VAL A 16 6.26 -14.45 -1.84
N ALA A 17 6.63 -15.73 -1.83
CA ALA A 17 7.74 -16.26 -1.05
C ALA A 17 8.51 -17.31 -1.87
N ALA A 18 9.81 -17.42 -1.63
CA ALA A 18 10.66 -18.39 -2.31
C ALA A 18 10.72 -19.72 -1.56
N THR A 19 10.86 -20.82 -2.30
CA THR A 19 11.07 -22.16 -1.73
C THR A 19 12.54 -22.59 -1.73
N SER A 20 13.42 -21.85 -2.41
CA SER A 20 14.86 -22.11 -2.47
C SER A 20 15.68 -20.80 -2.34
N PRO A 21 16.96 -20.87 -1.94
CA PRO A 21 17.85 -19.70 -1.86
C PRO A 21 18.01 -18.98 -3.20
N ALA A 22 18.24 -19.71 -4.29
CA ALA A 22 18.36 -19.13 -5.63
C ALA A 22 17.07 -18.42 -6.08
N GLY A 23 15.90 -18.98 -5.75
CA GLY A 23 14.62 -18.32 -6.00
C GLY A 23 14.45 -17.03 -5.17
N ALA A 24 14.92 -17.03 -3.92
CA ALA A 24 14.86 -15.85 -3.04
C ALA A 24 15.73 -14.71 -3.57
N GLU A 25 16.93 -15.02 -4.05
CA GLU A 25 17.84 -14.06 -4.67
C GLU A 25 17.22 -13.46 -5.93
N CYS A 26 16.76 -14.31 -6.86
CA CYS A 26 16.11 -13.88 -8.10
C CYS A 26 14.91 -12.97 -7.84
N LEU A 27 14.02 -13.34 -6.91
CA LEU A 27 12.87 -12.50 -6.56
C LEU A 27 13.31 -11.19 -5.90
N THR A 28 14.28 -11.22 -4.98
CA THR A 28 14.78 -10.01 -4.31
C THR A 28 15.33 -9.00 -5.32
N GLU A 29 16.07 -9.45 -6.34
CA GLU A 29 16.56 -8.57 -7.40
C GLU A 29 15.42 -7.97 -8.23
N GLN A 30 14.35 -8.71 -8.52
CA GLN A 30 13.19 -8.15 -9.22
C GLN A 30 12.47 -7.07 -8.40
N PHE A 31 12.33 -7.28 -7.08
CA PHE A 31 11.77 -6.25 -6.20
C PHE A 31 12.68 -5.01 -6.11
N ARG A 32 14.00 -5.20 -5.99
CA ARG A 32 14.99 -4.10 -5.94
C ARG A 32 15.03 -3.33 -7.26
N GLY A 33 14.99 -4.05 -8.39
CA GLY A 33 14.98 -3.51 -9.75
C GLY A 33 13.64 -2.91 -10.19
N ARG A 34 12.60 -2.95 -9.33
CA ARG A 34 11.24 -2.44 -9.63
C ARG A 34 10.60 -3.07 -10.88
N THR A 35 10.92 -4.33 -11.19
CA THR A 35 10.31 -5.07 -12.31
C THR A 35 8.99 -5.74 -11.92
N VAL A 36 8.75 -5.89 -10.61
CA VAL A 36 7.49 -6.42 -10.07
C VAL A 36 6.39 -5.36 -10.15
N SER A 37 5.32 -5.66 -10.88
CA SER A 37 4.10 -4.86 -10.89
C SER A 37 3.14 -5.29 -9.78
N LYS A 38 2.61 -4.33 -9.01
CA LYS A 38 1.64 -4.57 -7.94
C LYS A 38 0.41 -3.69 -8.15
N ARG A 39 -0.77 -4.24 -7.90
CA ARG A 39 -2.05 -3.51 -7.93
C ARG A 39 -2.85 -3.88 -6.71
N TYR A 40 -3.50 -2.88 -6.11
CA TYR A 40 -4.30 -3.02 -4.91
C TYR A 40 -5.66 -2.38 -5.14
N LEU A 41 -6.69 -2.93 -4.50
CA LEU A 41 -7.97 -2.27 -4.35
C LEU A 41 -8.00 -1.58 -2.99
N ALA A 42 -8.47 -0.34 -2.96
CA ALA A 42 -8.63 0.42 -1.74
C ALA A 42 -9.97 1.14 -1.76
N LEU A 43 -10.62 1.21 -0.60
CA LEU A 43 -11.74 2.09 -0.35
C LEU A 43 -11.22 3.33 0.37
N CYS A 44 -11.31 4.49 -0.28
CA CYS A 44 -10.84 5.77 0.26
C CYS A 44 -12.02 6.60 0.77
N VAL A 45 -11.79 7.36 1.84
CA VAL A 45 -12.76 8.34 2.34
C VAL A 45 -12.78 9.55 1.44
N GLY A 46 -13.98 10.05 1.15
CA GLY A 46 -14.19 11.24 0.31
C GLY A 46 -14.35 10.91 -1.17
N ARG A 47 -14.27 11.94 -2.00
CA ARG A 47 -14.35 11.84 -3.46
C ARG A 47 -13.01 12.24 -4.05
N LEU A 48 -12.26 11.27 -4.55
CA LEU A 48 -10.95 11.50 -5.15
C LEU A 48 -11.13 12.08 -6.55
N GLU A 49 -10.59 13.29 -6.75
CA GLU A 49 -10.56 14.00 -8.03
C GLU A 49 -9.13 14.51 -8.25
N PRO A 50 -8.52 14.30 -9.44
CA PRO A 50 -9.07 13.62 -10.62
C PRO A 50 -9.25 12.10 -10.42
N SER A 51 -9.97 11.44 -11.33
CA SER A 51 -10.25 9.99 -11.27
C SER A 51 -9.04 9.10 -11.58
N ALA A 52 -7.93 9.65 -12.05
CA ALA A 52 -6.67 8.94 -12.19
C ALA A 52 -5.52 9.90 -11.98
N GLY A 53 -4.40 9.39 -11.45
CA GLY A 53 -3.25 10.23 -11.19
C GLY A 53 -2.09 9.50 -10.53
N GLU A 54 -1.10 10.29 -10.12
CA GLU A 54 0.10 9.82 -9.46
C GLU A 54 0.33 10.65 -8.20
N VAL A 55 0.54 9.97 -7.07
CA VAL A 55 0.92 10.57 -5.80
C VAL A 55 2.40 10.37 -5.61
N ASN A 56 3.16 11.46 -5.72
CA ASN A 56 4.60 11.48 -5.51
C ASN A 56 4.92 12.17 -4.19
N ALA A 57 5.53 11.42 -3.27
CA ALA A 57 5.95 11.96 -1.99
C ALA A 57 7.17 11.22 -1.45
N ARG A 58 8.00 11.92 -0.69
CA ARG A 58 9.08 11.27 0.06
C ARG A 58 8.53 10.77 1.38
N LEU A 59 8.62 9.46 1.62
CA LEU A 59 8.13 8.82 2.83
C LEU A 59 9.29 8.49 3.75
N TYR A 60 9.24 9.03 4.96
CA TYR A 60 10.12 8.64 6.06
C TYR A 60 9.38 7.66 6.95
N ILE A 61 10.10 6.63 7.39
CA ILE A 61 9.58 5.60 8.30
C ILE A 61 10.31 5.77 9.62
N SER A 62 9.58 6.03 10.71
CA SER A 62 10.19 6.07 12.04
C SER A 62 10.71 4.68 12.43
N GLY A 63 11.98 4.58 12.80
CA GLY A 63 12.60 3.32 13.22
C GLY A 63 12.25 2.91 14.65
N PHE A 64 12.18 1.59 14.87
CA PHE A 64 12.37 0.84 16.13
C PHE A 64 11.63 1.31 17.40
N SER A 65 10.41 1.83 17.27
CA SER A 65 9.45 1.78 18.37
C SER A 65 8.18 1.06 17.91
N GLU A 66 7.36 0.64 18.87
CA GLU A 66 6.15 -0.20 18.75
C GLU A 66 5.12 0.26 17.71
N LYS A 67 5.33 1.42 17.09
CA LYS A 67 4.47 1.99 16.06
C LYS A 67 5.32 2.36 14.83
N TYR A 68 5.56 1.40 13.95
CA TYR A 68 6.03 1.69 12.60
C TYR A 68 5.05 2.67 11.94
N ARG A 69 5.46 3.92 11.77
CA ARG A 69 4.64 4.95 11.12
C ARG A 69 5.41 5.53 9.94
N ALA A 70 4.73 5.60 8.81
CA ALA A 70 5.19 6.32 7.64
C ALA A 70 4.56 7.72 7.62
N TYR A 71 5.36 8.73 7.27
CA TYR A 71 4.89 10.10 7.09
C TYR A 71 5.67 10.80 5.99
N VAL A 72 5.06 11.83 5.41
CA VAL A 72 5.70 12.64 4.37
C VAL A 72 6.80 13.49 5.00
N SER A 73 8.01 13.40 4.47
CA SER A 73 9.16 14.16 4.96
C SER A 73 10.22 14.31 3.87
N PRO A 74 10.85 15.48 3.73
CA PRO A 74 11.98 15.66 2.80
C PRO A 74 13.13 14.67 3.04
N LYS A 75 13.33 14.24 4.29
CA LYS A 75 14.35 13.23 4.68
C LYS A 75 13.97 11.79 4.32
N GLY A 76 12.77 11.58 3.77
CA GLY A 76 12.25 10.28 3.38
C GLY A 76 12.89 9.72 2.10
N LYS A 77 12.51 8.47 1.77
CA LYS A 77 12.80 7.83 0.48
C LYS A 77 11.70 8.17 -0.52
N GLU A 78 12.04 8.23 -1.80
CA GLU A 78 11.08 8.48 -2.87
C GLU A 78 10.05 7.36 -2.95
N ALA A 79 8.78 7.74 -2.95
CA ALA A 79 7.65 6.86 -3.15
C ALA A 79 6.70 7.46 -4.18
N CYS A 80 6.22 6.60 -5.07
CA CYS A 80 5.33 6.94 -6.16
C CYS A 80 4.21 5.91 -6.19
N THR A 81 2.97 6.37 -6.14
CA THR A 81 1.78 5.52 -6.23
C THR A 81 0.87 6.05 -7.32
N ARG A 82 0.61 5.24 -8.33
CA ARG A 82 -0.42 5.53 -9.34
C ARG A 82 -1.76 5.00 -8.88
N TYR A 83 -2.81 5.74 -9.15
CA TYR A 83 -4.17 5.35 -8.82
C TYR A 83 -5.12 5.59 -9.99
N GLU A 84 -6.20 4.81 -9.99
CA GLU A 84 -7.35 4.94 -10.86
C GLU A 84 -8.59 4.67 -10.02
N VAL A 85 -9.58 5.55 -10.10
CA VAL A 85 -10.86 5.46 -9.41
C VAL A 85 -11.76 4.55 -10.22
N LEU A 86 -12.05 3.37 -9.67
CA LEU A 86 -12.95 2.40 -10.31
C LEU A 86 -14.42 2.83 -10.23
N ARG A 87 -14.83 3.42 -9.10
CA ARG A 87 -16.21 3.87 -8.85
C ARG A 87 -16.27 4.78 -7.63
N HIS A 88 -17.18 5.76 -7.65
CA HIS A 88 -17.64 6.44 -6.44
C HIS A 88 -18.83 5.71 -5.83
N LEU A 89 -18.73 5.38 -4.54
CA LEU A 89 -19.82 4.79 -3.80
C LEU A 89 -20.72 5.89 -3.22
N ALA A 90 -22.02 5.68 -3.24
CA ALA A 90 -22.95 6.54 -2.53
C ALA A 90 -22.70 6.40 -1.02
N VAL A 91 -22.70 7.51 -0.30
CA VAL A 91 -22.74 7.48 1.16
C VAL A 91 -24.12 6.98 1.55
N CYS A 92 -24.19 5.79 2.15
CA CYS A 92 -25.40 5.37 2.83
C CYS A 92 -25.53 6.27 4.08
N PRO A 93 -26.62 7.05 4.24
CA PRO A 93 -26.84 7.76 5.49
C PRO A 93 -26.86 6.71 6.61
N ALA A 94 -26.14 6.98 7.70
CA ALA A 94 -26.15 6.09 8.85
C ALA A 94 -27.61 5.83 9.26
N PRO A 95 -27.98 4.61 9.66
CA PRO A 95 -29.29 4.39 10.25
C PRO A 95 -29.45 5.39 11.40
N ALA A 96 -30.57 6.12 11.42
CA ALA A 96 -30.85 7.07 12.48
C ALA A 96 -30.60 6.36 13.82
N ALA A 97 -29.74 6.93 14.66
CA ALA A 97 -29.51 6.38 16.00
C ALA A 97 -30.88 6.20 16.67
N PRO A 98 -31.11 5.09 17.40
CA PRO A 98 -32.37 4.93 18.13
C PRO A 98 -32.54 6.16 19.02
N MET A 99 -33.64 6.89 18.83
CA MET A 99 -34.05 7.92 19.78
C MET A 99 -34.21 7.25 21.14
N ALA A 100 -33.62 7.87 22.16
CA ALA A 100 -33.48 7.38 23.52
C ALA A 100 -34.76 6.79 24.12
#